data_AF-A0A432RWA1-F1
#
_entry.id   AF-A0A432RWA1-F1
#
_cell.length_a   1.000
_cell.length_b   1.000
_cell.length_c   1.000
_cell.angle_alpha   90.00
_cell.angle_beta   90.00
_cell.angle_gamma   90.00
#
_symmetry.space_group_name_H-M   'P 1'
#
loop_
_entity.id
_entity.type
_entity.pdbx_description
1 polymer ?
#
loop_
_entity_poly.entity_id
_entity_poly.type
_entity_poly.pdbx_seq_one_letter_code
_entity_poly.pdbx_strand_id
1 'polypeptide(L)' 'MPIEAFTTLEGIWFLLAGFFLIGYALTDGFDLGTGILTIFTNKDENRRILYNAVA' A
#
# COMPACT_ATOMS: atom_id res chain seq x y z
N MET A 1 17.06 8.42 22.04
CA MET A 1 15.90 7.76 21.38
C MET A 1 15.45 8.36 20.05
N PRO A 2 15.00 9.63 19.88
CA PRO A 2 14.47 10.07 18.58
C PRO A 2 15.55 10.28 17.51
N ILE A 3 16.71 10.77 17.92
CA ILE A 3 17.80 11.14 17.01
C ILE A 3 18.60 9.91 16.55
N GLU A 4 18.71 8.90 17.43
CA GLU A 4 19.46 7.67 17.14
C GLU A 4 18.93 6.90 15.93
N ALA A 5 17.63 7.03 15.64
CA ALA A 5 17.02 6.46 14.44
C ALA A 5 17.62 7.02 13.13
N PHE A 6 18.20 8.22 13.15
CA PHE A 6 18.76 8.89 11.97
C PHE A 6 20.29 8.83 11.91
N THR A 7 20.96 8.44 13.00
CA THR A 7 22.43 8.50 13.11
C THR A 7 23.08 7.12 13.20
N THR A 8 22.35 6.09 13.58
CA THR A 8 22.85 4.70 13.68
C THR A 8 22.50 3.90 12.44
N LEU A 9 23.30 2.88 12.13
CA LEU A 9 23.04 2.01 10.98
C LEU A 9 21.74 1.22 11.18
N GLU A 10 21.50 0.69 12.39
CA GLU A 10 20.24 -0.01 12.70
C GLU A 10 19.02 0.92 12.59
N GLY A 11 19.15 2.18 13.03
CA GLY A 11 18.09 3.17 12.93
C GLY A 11 17.72 3.50 11.49
N ILE A 12 18.72 3.74 10.65
CA ILE A 12 18.51 4.06 9.23
C ILE A 12 17.83 2.89 8.51
N TRP A 13 18.27 1.65 8.76
CA TRP A 13 17.62 0.47 8.18
C TRP A 13 16.19 0.28 8.67
N PHE A 14 15.92 0.54 9.95
CA PHE A 14 14.56 0.50 10.48
C PHE A 14 13.65 1.52 9.78
N LEU A 15 14.10 2.77 9.63
CA LEU A 15 13.36 3.81 8.91
C LEU A 15 13.15 3.45 7.44
N LEU A 16 14.17 2.91 6.78
CA LEU A 16 14.08 2.48 5.39
C LEU A 16 13.07 1.34 5.22
N ALA A 17 13.09 0.35 6.13
CA ALA A 17 12.09 -0.72 6.15
C ALA A 17 10.68 -0.16 6.37
N GLY A 18 10.49 0.75 7.34
CA GLY A 18 9.22 1.42 7.57
C GLY A 18 8.73 2.20 6.34
N PHE A 19 9.63 2.92 5.68
CA PHE A 19 9.33 3.65 4.45
C PHE A 19 8.84 2.71 3.34
N PHE A 20 9.53 1.59 3.10
CA PHE A 20 9.11 0.60 2.11
C PHE A 20 7.81 -0.11 2.49
N LEU A 21 7.59 -0.40 3.78
CA LEU A 21 6.33 -0.99 4.25
C LEU A 21 5.15 -0.04 4.06
N ILE A 22 5.33 1.27 4.31
CA ILE A 22 4.30 2.28 4.04
C ILE A 22 4.05 2.38 2.53
N GLY A 23 5.11 2.45 1.72
CA GLY A 23 4.98 2.47 0.27
C GLY A 23 4.19 1.25 -0.25
N TYR A 24 4.57 0.06 0.21
CA TYR A 24 3.88 -1.20 -0.09
C TYR A 24 2.40 -1.16 0.36
N ALA A 25 2.13 -0.75 1.59
CA ALA A 25 0.77 -0.68 2.10
C ALA A 25 -0.11 0.33 1.34
N LEU A 26 0.48 1.39 0.79
CA LEU A 26 -0.24 2.35 -0.05
C LEU A 26 -0.50 1.81 -1.46
N THR A 27 0.51 1.25 -2.12
CA THR A 27 0.37 0.76 -3.50
C THR A 27 -0.41 -0.55 -3.56
N ASP A 28 0.08 -1.58 -2.88
CA ASP A 28 -0.55 -2.91 -2.89
C ASP A 28 -1.87 -2.91 -2.10
N GLY A 29 -1.97 -2.07 -1.06
CA GLY A 29 -3.23 -1.90 -0.33
C GLY A 29 -4.35 -1.27 -1.16
N PHE A 30 -4.01 -0.39 -2.12
CA PHE A 30 -4.97 0.09 -3.11
C PHE A 30 -5.43 -1.06 -4.02
N ASP A 31 -4.49 -1.84 -4.58
CA ASP A 31 -4.80 -2.96 -5.46
C ASP A 31 -5.70 -4.00 -4.78
N LEU A 32 -5.33 -4.44 -3.57
CA LEU A 32 -6.13 -5.36 -2.77
C LEU A 32 -7.48 -4.75 -2.35
N GLY A 33 -7.51 -3.45 -2.01
CA GLY A 33 -8.71 -2.73 -1.65
C GLY A 33 -9.74 -2.68 -2.79
N THR A 34 -9.31 -2.36 -4.01
CA THR A 34 -10.20 -2.41 -5.18
C THR A 34 -10.67 -3.83 -5.50
N GLY A 35 -9.81 -4.84 -5.30
CA GLY A 35 -10.16 -6.26 -5.42
C GLY A 35 -11.29 -6.65 -4.47
N ILE A 36 -11.20 -6.24 -3.20
CA ILE A 36 -12.26 -6.46 -2.20
C ILE A 36 -13.56 -5.76 -2.63
N LEU A 37 -13.51 -4.50 -3.06
CA LEU A 37 -14.70 -3.75 -3.51
C LEU A 37 -15.39 -4.42 -4.70
N THR A 38 -14.64 -5.11 -5.55
CA THR A 38 -15.17 -5.81 -6.73
C THR A 38 -16.11 -6.96 -6.35
N ILE A 39 -15.87 -7.64 -5.22
CA ILE A 39 -16.73 -8.71 -4.69
C ILE A 39 -18.12 -8.15 -4.33
N PHE A 40 -18.18 -6.94 -3.77
CA PHE A 40 -19.41 -6.29 -3.33
C PHE A 40 -20.12 -5.47 -4.42
N THR A 41 -19.49 -5.30 -5.58
CA THR A 41 -20.03 -4.51 -6.68
C THR A 41 -20.85 -5.40 -7.60
N ASN A 42 -22.15 -5.15 -7.77
CA ASN A 42 -23.05 -6.06 -8.50
C ASN A 42 -23.12 -5.83 -10.01
N LYS A 43 -22.84 -4.62 -10.49
CA LYS A 43 -22.91 -4.27 -11.92
C LYS A 43 -21.58 -4.53 -12.61
N ASP A 44 -21.60 -5.24 -13.73
CA ASP A 44 -20.38 -5.58 -14.48
C ASP A 44 -19.66 -4.34 -15.03
N GLU A 45 -20.40 -3.29 -15.39
CA GLU A 45 -19.81 -2.00 -15.78
C GLU A 45 -18.98 -1.40 -14.62
N ASN A 46 -19.54 -1.39 -13.42
CA ASN A 46 -18.83 -0.88 -12.23
C ASN A 46 -17.63 -1.74 -11.86
N ARG A 47 -17.74 -3.07 -12.02
CA ARG A 47 -16.59 -3.99 -11.84
C ARG A 47 -15.46 -3.69 -12.83
N ARG A 48 -15.79 -3.42 -14.10
CA ARG A 48 -14.80 -3.03 -15.13
C ARG A 48 -14.10 -1.72 -14.78
N ILE A 49 -14.81 -0.74 -14.23
CA ILE A 49 -14.22 0.51 -13.76
C ILE A 49 -13.20 0.22 -12.65
N LEU A 50 -13.53 -0.63 -11.67
CA LEU A 50 -12.60 -1.02 -10.60
C LEU A 50 -11.36 -1.74 -11.14
N TYR A 51 -11.51 -2.68 -12.07
CA TYR A 51 -10.37 -3.35 -12.70
C TYR A 51 -9.47 -2.38 -13.49
N ASN A 52 -10.06 -1.44 -14.23
CA ASN A 52 -9.30 -0.44 -14.98
C ASN A 52 -8.60 0.58 -14.08
N ALA A 53 -8.98 0.68 -12.81
CA ALA A 53 -8.32 1.58 -11.86
C ALA A 53 -6.98 1.03 -11.34
N VAL A 54 -6.73 -0.27 -11.49
CA VAL A 54 -5.50 -0.96 -11.05
C VAL A 54 -4.69 -1.57 -12.20
N ALA A 55 -5.26 -1.65 -13.41
CA ALA A 55 -4.60 -2.16 -14.62
C ALA A 55 -3.69 -1.09 -15.25
#